data_AF-A0A920MUG3-F1
#
_entry.id   AF-A0A920MUG3-F1
#
_cell.length_a   1.000
_cell.length_b   1.000
_cell.length_c   1.000
_cell.angle_alpha   90.00
_cell.angle_beta   90.00
_cell.angle_gamma   90.00
#
_symmetry.space_group_name_H-M   'P 1'
#
loop_
_entity.id
_entity.type
_entity.pdbx_description
1 polymer ?
#
loop_
_entity_poly.entity_id
_entity_poly.type
_entity_poly.pdbx_seq_one_letter_code
_entity_poly.pdbx_strand_id
1 'polypeptide(L)'
;MKRDIAESRGIKPRARISYHTMVGSDPYYLLDGPVDATQKMLDQTKYNISDFDLFECNEAFASVMLSWAQVHEVPMEKKFNVNGGAIALGHPVGCTGLV
;
A
#
# COMPACT_ATOMS: atom_id res chain seq x y z
N MET A 1 -5.75 -18.00 3.42
CA MET A 1 -6.13 -19.14 4.29
C MET A 1 -6.86 -18.58 5.51
N LYS A 2 -7.97 -19.19 5.97
CA LYS A 2 -8.62 -18.78 7.23
C LYS A 2 -7.79 -19.21 8.44
N ARG A 3 -7.91 -18.50 9.57
CA ARG A 3 -7.09 -18.71 10.78
C ARG A 3 -7.26 -20.12 11.37
N ASP A 4 -8.49 -20.57 11.52
CA ASP A 4 -8.86 -21.92 11.98
C ASP A 4 -8.22 -23.04 11.14
N ILE A 5 -8.17 -22.85 9.82
CA ILE A 5 -7.51 -23.79 8.91
C ILE A 5 -5.99 -23.76 9.10
N ALA A 6 -5.39 -22.60 9.34
CA ALA A 6 -3.95 -22.51 9.61
C ALA A 6 -3.59 -23.21 10.93
N GLU A 7 -4.38 -22.97 11.98
CA GLU A 7 -4.20 -23.56 13.31
C GLU A 7 -4.38 -25.09 13.28
N SER A 8 -5.42 -25.61 12.64
CA SER A 8 -5.64 -27.06 12.50
C SER A 8 -4.54 -27.78 11.71
N ARG A 9 -3.78 -27.04 10.88
CA ARG A 9 -2.64 -27.55 10.12
C ARG A 9 -1.29 -27.29 10.80
N GLY A 10 -1.28 -26.71 12.01
CA GLY A 10 -0.04 -26.36 12.72
C GLY A 10 0.79 -25.25 12.05
N ILE A 11 0.17 -24.44 11.18
CA ILE A 11 0.83 -23.34 10.46
C ILE A 11 0.72 -22.07 11.29
N LYS A 12 1.85 -21.45 11.64
CA LYS A 12 1.89 -20.16 12.35
C LYS A 12 1.56 -18.99 11.39
N PRO A 13 0.45 -18.26 11.58
CA PRO A 13 0.13 -17.10 10.74
C PRO A 13 1.17 -15.98 10.92
N ARG A 14 1.59 -15.35 9.81
CA ARG A 14 2.54 -14.22 9.82
C ARG A 14 1.87 -12.85 9.78
N ALA A 15 0.75 -12.75 9.06
CA ALA A 15 -0.02 -11.52 8.89
C ALA A 15 -1.49 -11.85 8.56
N ARG A 16 -2.35 -10.82 8.57
CA ARG A 16 -3.75 -10.88 8.15
C ARG A 16 -4.03 -9.72 7.21
N ILE A 17 -4.77 -9.96 6.13
CA ILE A 17 -5.35 -8.88 5.31
C ILE A 17 -6.48 -8.25 6.13
N SER A 18 -6.29 -7.01 6.56
CA SER A 18 -7.29 -6.26 7.34
C SER A 18 -8.37 -5.65 6.47
N TYR A 19 -7.99 -5.12 5.31
CA TYR A 19 -8.85 -4.42 4.37
C TYR A 19 -8.23 -4.46 2.96
N HIS A 20 -9.08 -4.38 1.94
CA HIS A 20 -8.68 -4.27 0.54
C HIS A 20 -9.72 -3.42 -0.20
N THR A 21 -9.26 -2.52 -1.06
CA THR A 21 -10.13 -1.68 -1.88
C THR A 21 -9.57 -1.52 -3.28
N MET A 22 -10.45 -1.14 -4.19
CA MET A 22 -10.13 -0.80 -5.56
C MET A 22 -10.88 0.48 -5.92
N VAL A 23 -10.19 1.36 -6.65
CA VAL A 23 -10.70 2.63 -7.16
C VAL A 23 -10.40 2.74 -8.65
N GLY A 24 -11.28 3.39 -9.38
CA GLY A 24 -10.94 4.00 -10.66
C GLY A 24 -10.78 5.49 -10.43
N SER A 25 -9.63 6.04 -10.82
CA SER A 25 -9.32 7.47 -10.72
C SER A 25 -9.45 8.14 -12.09
N ASP A 26 -9.34 9.47 -12.12
CA ASP A 26 -9.31 10.22 -13.36
C ASP A 26 -8.12 9.77 -14.24
N PRO A 27 -8.35 9.35 -15.49
CA PRO A 27 -7.26 8.91 -16.38
C PRO A 27 -6.30 10.04 -16.77
N TYR A 28 -6.70 11.31 -16.65
CA TYR A 28 -5.81 12.45 -16.87
C TYR A 28 -4.72 12.49 -15.79
N TYR A 29 -5.10 12.28 -14.53
CA TYR A 29 -4.22 12.13 -13.38
C TYR A 29 -3.96 10.65 -13.08
N LEU A 30 -3.57 9.89 -14.12
CA LEU A 30 -3.47 8.43 -14.14
C LEU A 30 -2.82 7.80 -12.89
N LEU A 31 -1.90 8.52 -12.25
CA LEU A 31 -1.07 8.04 -11.16
C LEU A 31 -1.52 8.47 -9.77
N ASP A 32 -2.65 9.18 -9.63
CA ASP A 32 -3.22 9.56 -8.33
C ASP A 32 -4.07 8.43 -7.70
N GLY A 33 -4.20 7.29 -8.38
CA GLY A 33 -4.90 6.11 -7.86
C GLY A 33 -4.51 5.70 -6.43
N PRO A 34 -3.23 5.72 -6.02
CA PRO A 34 -2.84 5.45 -4.63
C PRO A 34 -3.41 6.46 -3.63
N VAL A 35 -3.50 7.74 -4.00
CA VAL A 35 -4.07 8.79 -3.15
C VAL A 35 -5.55 8.51 -2.90
N ASP A 36 -6.30 8.28 -3.98
CA ASP A 36 -7.74 7.99 -3.92
C ASP A 36 -8.03 6.68 -3.19
N ALA A 37 -7.21 5.65 -3.42
CA ALA A 37 -7.35 4.35 -2.75
C ALA A 37 -7.11 4.47 -1.24
N THR A 38 -6.07 5.21 -0.83
CA THR A 38 -5.79 5.47 0.58
C THR A 38 -6.91 6.29 1.22
N GLN A 39 -7.38 7.36 0.56
CA GLN A 39 -8.48 8.17 1.09
C GLN A 39 -9.74 7.33 1.28
N LYS A 40 -10.14 6.56 0.26
CA LYS A 40 -11.29 5.65 0.35
C LYS A 40 -11.14 4.63 1.48
N MET A 41 -9.91 4.11 1.70
CA MET A 41 -9.65 3.20 2.81
C MET A 41 -9.81 3.89 4.16
N LEU A 42 -9.31 5.11 4.33
CA LEU A 42 -9.46 5.88 5.56
C LEU A 42 -10.95 6.16 5.84
N ASP A 43 -11.71 6.58 4.82
CA ASP A 43 -13.14 6.89 4.94
C ASP A 43 -14.01 5.67 5.30
N GLN A 44 -13.63 4.48 4.80
CA GLN A 44 -14.41 3.25 4.99
C GLN A 44 -13.98 2.43 6.21
N THR A 45 -12.88 2.80 6.85
CA THR A 45 -12.35 2.10 8.01
C THR A 45 -12.32 3.01 9.22
N LYS A 46 -11.82 2.49 10.35
CA LYS A 46 -11.57 3.29 11.55
C LYS A 46 -10.08 3.62 11.71
N TYR A 47 -9.30 3.40 10.65
CA TYR A 47 -7.88 3.65 10.67
C TYR A 47 -7.60 5.11 10.42
N ASN A 48 -6.55 5.60 11.06
CA ASN A 48 -5.91 6.87 10.76
C ASN A 48 -4.57 6.58 10.06
N ILE A 49 -4.07 7.54 9.29
CA ILE A 49 -2.78 7.40 8.62
C ILE A 49 -1.64 7.11 9.63
N SER A 50 -1.76 7.65 10.85
CA SER A 50 -0.81 7.45 11.95
C SER A 50 -0.81 6.03 12.53
N ASP A 51 -1.82 5.20 12.23
CA ASP A 51 -1.91 3.82 12.72
C ASP A 51 -0.99 2.86 11.95
N PHE A 52 -0.43 3.31 10.82
CA PHE A 52 0.40 2.48 9.95
C PHE A 52 1.89 2.66 10.23
N ASP A 53 2.58 1.52 10.37
CA ASP A 53 4.00 1.50 10.63
C ASP A 53 4.87 1.54 9.39
N LEU A 54 4.38 1.07 8.25
CA LEU A 54 5.10 1.03 7.00
C LEU A 54 4.12 1.24 5.86
N PHE A 55 4.57 1.94 4.82
CA PHE A 55 3.87 2.17 3.58
C PHE A 55 4.70 1.59 2.46
N GLU A 56 4.15 0.58 1.80
CA GLU A 56 4.69 0.05 0.56
C GLU A 56 3.78 0.51 -0.56
N CYS A 57 4.32 1.31 -1.47
CA CYS A 57 3.61 1.74 -2.66
C CYS A 57 4.55 1.73 -3.86
N ASN A 58 4.05 1.14 -4.94
CA ASN A 58 4.83 0.90 -6.15
C ASN A 58 5.37 2.22 -6.72
N GLU A 59 6.68 2.30 -6.86
CA GLU A 59 7.38 3.46 -7.42
C GLU A 59 7.41 3.38 -8.95
N ALA A 60 6.24 3.43 -9.60
CA ALA A 60 6.18 3.56 -11.05
C ALA A 60 6.95 4.82 -11.51
N PHE A 61 6.80 5.91 -10.75
CA PHE A 61 7.59 7.12 -10.83
C PHE A 61 7.76 7.72 -9.42
N ALA A 62 8.88 8.41 -9.16
CA ALA A 62 9.13 9.04 -7.85
C ALA A 62 8.06 10.08 -7.47
N SER A 63 7.50 10.79 -8.46
CA SER A 63 6.45 11.79 -8.26
C SER A 63 5.18 11.22 -7.62
N VAL A 64 4.87 9.95 -7.85
CA VAL A 64 3.67 9.29 -7.29
C VAL A 64 3.76 9.21 -5.78
N MET A 65 4.89 8.72 -5.26
CA MET A 65 5.13 8.61 -3.82
C MET A 65 5.21 9.97 -3.15
N LEU A 66 5.88 10.93 -3.79
CA LEU A 66 6.00 12.29 -3.26
C LEU A 66 4.63 12.99 -3.19
N SER A 67 3.81 12.85 -4.24
CA SER A 67 2.43 13.36 -4.25
C SER A 67 1.60 12.74 -3.14
N TRP A 68 1.65 11.41 -3.00
CA TRP A 68 0.92 10.69 -1.96
C TRP A 68 1.30 11.15 -0.55
N ALA A 69 2.61 11.26 -0.28
CA ALA A 69 3.10 11.68 1.02
C ALA A 69 2.70 13.13 1.34
N GLN A 70 2.70 14.01 0.33
CA GLN A 70 2.26 15.38 0.47
C GLN A 70 0.75 15.47 0.78
N VAL A 71 -0.10 14.74 0.06
CA VAL A 71 -1.56 14.79 0.24
C VAL A 71 -1.98 14.23 1.60
N HIS A 72 -1.36 13.14 2.04
CA HIS A 72 -1.67 12.48 3.32
C HIS A 72 -0.84 13.01 4.49
N GLU A 73 -0.07 14.08 4.27
CA GLU A 73 0.78 14.75 5.27
C GLU A 73 1.73 13.79 6.00
N VAL A 74 2.27 12.80 5.28
CA VAL A 74 3.17 11.79 5.84
C VAL A 74 4.63 12.24 5.68
N PRO A 75 5.42 12.37 6.76
CA PRO A 75 6.82 12.75 6.66
C PRO A 75 7.64 11.73 5.85
N MET A 76 8.30 12.18 4.77
CA MET A 76 9.13 11.33 3.90
C MET A 76 10.25 10.60 4.63
N GLU A 77 10.73 11.15 5.76
CA GLU A 77 11.75 10.57 6.61
C GLU A 77 11.31 9.29 7.31
N LYS A 78 10.01 8.94 7.25
CA LYS A 78 9.45 7.77 7.91
C LYS A 78 8.76 6.84 6.92
N LYS A 79 9.19 5.57 6.99
CA LYS A 79 8.35 4.38 6.82
C LYS A 79 7.87 4.07 5.38
N PHE A 80 8.48 4.66 4.35
CA PHE A 80 8.20 4.33 2.95
C PHE A 80 9.22 3.37 2.35
N ASN A 81 8.74 2.35 1.63
CA ASN A 81 9.55 1.48 0.75
C ASN A 81 10.93 1.14 1.36
N VAL A 82 10.93 0.71 2.62
CA VAL A 82 12.14 0.71 3.48
C VAL A 82 13.21 -0.27 3.01
N ASN A 83 12.83 -1.22 2.15
CA ASN A 83 13.73 -2.18 1.53
C ASN A 83 14.06 -1.84 0.06
N GLY A 84 13.73 -0.64 -0.39
CA GLY A 84 13.83 -0.19 -1.78
C GLY A 84 12.54 -0.46 -2.56
N GLY A 85 12.21 0.44 -3.49
CA GLY A 85 11.04 0.31 -4.35
C GLY A 85 11.38 -0.01 -5.81
N ALA A 86 10.37 0.07 -6.67
CA ALA A 86 10.46 -0.34 -8.06
C ALA A 86 11.45 0.48 -8.91
N ILE A 87 11.82 1.69 -8.49
CA ILE A 87 12.89 2.47 -9.15
C ILE A 87 14.22 1.72 -9.08
N ALA A 88 14.50 1.05 -7.96
CA ALA A 88 15.75 0.32 -7.74
C ALA A 88 15.61 -1.18 -8.09
N LEU A 89 14.50 -1.80 -7.73
CA LEU A 89 14.27 -3.25 -7.85
C LEU A 89 13.66 -3.67 -9.19
N GLY A 90 13.13 -2.72 -9.96
CA GLY A 90 12.42 -2.96 -11.21
C GLY A 90 10.92 -3.26 -11.02
N HIS A 91 10.16 -3.11 -12.11
CA HIS A 91 8.71 -3.24 -12.12
C HIS A 91 8.22 -4.32 -13.11
N PRO A 92 8.26 -5.62 -12.73
CA PRO A 92 7.54 -6.64 -13.47
C PRO A 92 6.03 -6.48 -13.23
N VAL A 93 5.33 -5.84 -14.18
CA VAL A 93 3.95 -5.32 -14.05
C VAL A 93 2.97 -6.24 -13.32
N GLY A 94 2.96 -7.54 -13.62
CA GLY A 94 2.04 -8.51 -13.00
C GLY A 94 2.48 -9.06 -11.64
N CYS A 95 3.74 -8.85 -11.24
CA CYS A 95 4.34 -9.43 -10.04
C CYS A 95 4.58 -8.41 -8.92
N THR A 96 4.63 -7.10 -9.22
CA THR A 96 4.99 -6.08 -8.21
C THR A 96 4.08 -6.06 -6.98
N GLY A 97 2.79 -6.36 -7.12
CA GLY A 97 1.90 -6.45 -5.95
C GLY A 97 2.15 -7.64 -5.02
N LEU A 98 3.01 -8.59 -5.42
CA LEU A 98 3.39 -9.77 -4.64
C LEU A 98 4.78 -9.66 -4.00
N VAL A 99 5.64 -8.77 -4.49
CA VAL A 99 7.07 -8.69 -4.20
C VAL A 99 7.36 -7.52 -3.27
#